data_AF-A0A6G2DF24-F1
#
_entry.id   AF-A0A6G2DF24-F1
#
_cell.length_a   1.000
_cell.length_b   1.000
_cell.length_c   1.000
_cell.angle_alpha   90.00
_cell.angle_beta   90.00
_cell.angle_gamma   90.00
#
_symmetry.space_group_name_H-M   'P 1'
#
loop_
_entity.id
_entity.type
_entity.pdbx_description
1 polymer ?
#
loop_
_entity_poly.entity_id
_entity_poly.type
_entity_poly.pdbx_seq_one_letter_code
_entity_poly.pdbx_strand_id
1 'polypeptide(L)'
;MTLRSHSERLMGTTITISLVDEQADIFLQKSFDLLKELEYRFNANSQESELMEINYQAGIAPVTVHPDLFELISLGLEHSLALSS
;
A
#
# COMPACT_ATOMS: atom_id res chain seq x y z
N MET A 1 20.56 16.42 -16.84
CA MET A 1 19.59 15.48 -16.22
C MET A 1 18.26 15.61 -16.95
N THR A 2 17.67 14.49 -17.34
CA THR A 2 16.44 14.46 -18.16
C THR A 2 15.29 13.95 -17.31
N LEU A 3 14.11 14.55 -17.45
CA LEU A 3 12.89 14.02 -16.83
C LEU A 3 12.56 12.65 -17.44
N ARG A 4 12.37 11.65 -16.59
CA ARG A 4 11.81 10.35 -16.94
C ARG A 4 10.45 10.20 -16.28
N SER A 5 9.54 9.53 -16.96
CA SER A 5 8.19 9.25 -16.46
C SER A 5 7.81 7.83 -16.80
N HIS A 6 7.17 7.14 -15.86
CA HIS A 6 6.59 5.81 -16.07
C HIS A 6 5.16 5.77 -15.53
N SER A 7 4.27 5.11 -16.26
CA SER A 7 2.85 4.96 -15.91
C SER A 7 2.45 3.50 -16.00
N GLU A 8 1.86 2.96 -14.94
CA GLU A 8 1.34 1.58 -14.90
C GLU A 8 -0.03 1.56 -14.22
N ARG A 9 -0.88 0.60 -14.60
CA ARG A 9 -2.18 0.40 -13.93
C ARG A 9 -2.00 -0.58 -12.78
N LEU A 10 -2.13 -0.08 -11.55
CA LEU A 10 -1.91 -0.80 -10.30
C LEU A 10 -2.89 -0.28 -9.23
N MET A 11 -3.20 -1.12 -8.24
CA MET A 11 -4.08 -0.78 -7.12
C MET A 11 -5.45 -0.24 -7.56
N GLY A 12 -5.98 -0.77 -8.67
CA GLY A 12 -7.26 -0.35 -9.24
C GLY A 12 -7.26 0.98 -9.99
N THR A 13 -6.12 1.67 -10.12
CA THR A 13 -5.99 2.99 -10.77
C THR A 13 -4.75 3.06 -11.67
N THR A 14 -4.52 4.20 -12.33
CA THR A 14 -3.28 4.47 -13.08
C THR A 14 -2.35 5.32 -12.22
N ILE A 15 -1.16 4.80 -11.92
CA ILE A 15 -0.13 5.50 -11.16
C ILE A 15 0.94 5.99 -12.14
N THR A 16 1.33 7.27 -12.02
CA THR A 16 2.41 7.87 -12.83
C THR A 16 3.46 8.47 -11.91
N ILE A 17 4.71 8.03 -12.06
CA ILE A 17 5.85 8.56 -11.31
C ILE A 17 6.79 9.23 -12.32
N SER A 18 7.24 10.44 -11.98
CA SER A 18 8.20 11.19 -12.79
C SER A 18 9.38 11.63 -11.94
N LEU A 19 10.60 11.51 -12.48
CA LEU A 19 11.85 11.74 -11.77
C LEU A 19 12.89 12.37 -12.68
N VAL A 20 13.64 13.34 -12.16
CA VAL A 20 14.81 13.94 -12.82
C VAL A 20 16.06 13.42 -12.12
N ASP A 21 16.66 12.36 -12.66
CA ASP A 21 17.86 11.74 -12.12
C ASP A 21 18.61 11.00 -13.25
N GLU A 22 19.92 10.79 -13.10
CA GLU A 22 20.69 10.00 -14.08
C GLU A 22 20.34 8.50 -14.04
N GLN A 23 19.96 8.00 -12.86
CA GLN A 23 19.53 6.62 -12.62
C GLN A 23 18.00 6.50 -12.55
N ALA A 24 17.26 7.45 -13.13
CA ALA A 24 15.82 7.51 -13.00
C ALA A 24 15.12 6.22 -13.43
N ASP A 25 15.58 5.54 -14.47
CA ASP A 25 14.99 4.27 -14.93
C ASP A 25 15.11 3.16 -13.86
N ILE A 26 16.22 3.11 -13.11
CA ILE A 26 16.43 2.14 -12.03
C ILE A 26 15.50 2.44 -10.85
N PHE A 27 15.38 3.72 -10.47
CA PHE A 27 14.51 4.13 -9.36
C PHE A 27 13.03 3.98 -9.70
N LEU A 28 12.64 4.26 -10.94
CA LEU A 28 11.28 4.02 -11.43
C LEU A 28 10.97 2.53 -11.35
N GLN A 29 11.83 1.65 -11.87
CA GLN A 29 11.60 0.20 -11.78
C GLN A 29 11.41 -0.25 -10.33
N LYS A 30 12.33 0.14 -9.42
CA LYS A 30 12.22 -0.20 -7.99
C LYS A 30 10.94 0.31 -7.34
N SER A 31 10.50 1.52 -7.72
CA SER A 31 9.24 2.10 -7.21
C SER A 31 8.04 1.27 -7.64
N PHE A 32 7.99 0.85 -8.91
CA PHE A 32 6.89 0.02 -9.41
C PHE A 32 6.93 -1.42 -8.89
N ASP A 33 8.11 -1.98 -8.62
CA ASP A 33 8.24 -3.27 -7.95
C ASP A 33 7.69 -3.20 -6.51
N LEU A 34 8.01 -2.13 -5.78
CA LEU A 34 7.44 -1.89 -4.45
C LEU A 34 5.90 -1.73 -4.50
N LEU A 35 5.38 -0.98 -5.48
CA LEU A 35 3.92 -0.81 -5.63
C LEU A 35 3.20 -2.15 -5.86
N LYS A 36 3.81 -3.09 -6.58
CA LYS A 36 3.26 -4.44 -6.79
C LYS A 36 3.25 -5.26 -5.50
N GLU A 37 4.31 -5.15 -4.69
CA GLU A 37 4.35 -5.79 -3.37
C GLU A 37 3.27 -5.22 -2.44
N LEU A 38 3.10 -3.90 -2.43
CA LEU A 38 2.08 -3.24 -1.61
C LEU A 38 0.65 -3.54 -2.10
N GLU A 39 0.43 -3.64 -3.42
CA GLU A 39 -0.86 -4.07 -3.96
C GLU A 39 -1.23 -5.46 -3.45
N TYR A 40 -0.28 -6.40 -3.45
CA TYR A 40 -0.50 -7.74 -2.90
C TYR A 40 -0.75 -7.71 -1.38
N ARG A 41 0.11 -7.00 -0.62
CA ARG A 41 0.04 -6.92 0.85
C ARG A 41 -1.26 -6.27 1.34
N PHE A 42 -1.73 -5.24 0.67
CA PHE A 42 -2.94 -4.48 1.05
C PHE A 42 -4.16 -4.82 0.22
N ASN A 43 -4.16 -5.97 -0.48
CA ASN A 43 -5.31 -6.39 -1.26
C ASN A 43 -6.49 -6.77 -0.35
N ALA A 44 -7.33 -5.80 -0.05
CA ALA A 44 -8.57 -5.99 0.70
C ALA A 44 -9.59 -6.90 0.00
N ASN A 45 -9.42 -7.19 -1.29
CA ASN A 45 -10.30 -8.07 -2.05
C ASN A 45 -9.85 -9.54 -2.06
N SER A 46 -8.69 -9.86 -1.47
CA SER A 46 -8.22 -11.24 -1.34
C SER A 46 -8.85 -11.89 -0.11
N GLN A 47 -9.54 -13.02 -0.32
CA GLN A 47 -10.13 -13.81 0.76
C GLN A 47 -9.09 -14.46 1.69
N GLU A 48 -7.85 -14.58 1.22
CA GLU A 48 -6.73 -15.16 1.96
C GLU A 48 -5.82 -14.09 2.60
N SER A 49 -6.25 -12.83 2.62
CA SER A 49 -5.45 -11.73 3.20
C SER A 49 -5.46 -11.74 4.73
N GLU A 50 -4.39 -11.23 5.32
CA GLU A 50 -4.31 -10.94 6.77
C GLU A 50 -5.44 -10.00 7.22
N LEU A 51 -5.85 -9.07 6.34
CA LEU A 51 -7.03 -8.21 6.55
C LEU A 51 -8.32 -9.01 6.74
N MET A 52 -8.52 -10.05 5.93
CA MET A 52 -9.70 -10.91 6.07
C MET A 52 -9.63 -11.76 7.33
N GLU A 53 -8.46 -12.24 7.73
CA GLU A 53 -8.29 -12.94 9.00
C GLU A 53 -8.66 -12.06 10.21
N ILE A 54 -8.23 -10.79 10.22
CA ILE A 54 -8.66 -9.80 11.21
C ILE A 54 -10.20 -9.71 11.25
N ASN A 55 -10.84 -9.59 10.08
CA ASN A 55 -12.30 -9.49 10.00
C ASN A 55 -13.00 -10.75 10.53
N TYR A 56 -12.47 -11.95 10.27
CA TYR A 56 -13.05 -13.19 10.78
C TYR A 56 -12.89 -13.36 12.30
N GLN A 57 -11.82 -12.84 12.88
CA GLN A 57 -11.54 -12.89 14.32
C GLN A 57 -12.10 -11.69 15.09
N ALA A 58 -12.83 -10.79 14.42
CA ALA A 58 -13.40 -9.59 15.03
C ALA A 58 -14.28 -9.94 16.24
N GLY A 59 -13.88 -9.47 17.42
CA GLY A 59 -14.57 -9.75 18.69
C GLY A 59 -14.31 -11.13 19.30
N ILE A 60 -13.42 -11.94 18.71
CA ILE A 60 -13.09 -13.31 19.16
C ILE A 60 -11.70 -13.35 19.79
N ALA A 61 -10.65 -13.04 19.03
CA ALA A 61 -9.25 -13.16 19.46
C ALA A 61 -8.34 -12.16 18.72
N PRO A 62 -7.18 -11.79 19.31
CA PRO A 62 -6.19 -10.99 18.61
C PRO A 62 -5.51 -11.78 17.49
N VAL A 63 -5.19 -11.10 16.38
CA VAL A 63 -4.49 -11.66 15.21
C VAL A 63 -3.13 -10.98 15.08
N THR A 64 -2.08 -11.77 14.83
CA THR A 64 -0.75 -11.22 14.49
C THR A 64 -0.69 -10.99 12.99
N VAL A 65 -0.30 -9.79 12.58
CA VAL A 65 -0.21 -9.38 11.17
C VAL A 65 1.13 -8.71 10.88
N HIS A 66 1.40 -8.48 9.60
CA HIS A 66 2.59 -7.76 9.17
C HIS A 66 2.65 -6.34 9.78
N PRO A 67 3.83 -5.84 10.20
CA PRO A 67 3.98 -4.50 10.78
C PRO A 67 3.39 -3.38 9.93
N ASP A 68 3.66 -3.35 8.62
CA ASP A 68 3.11 -2.32 7.72
C ASP A 68 1.58 -2.30 7.69
N LEU A 69 0.94 -3.47 7.79
CA LEU A 69 -0.53 -3.56 7.84
C LEU A 69 -1.06 -3.03 9.16
N PHE A 70 -0.40 -3.39 10.26
CA PHE A 70 -0.74 -2.88 11.58
C PHE A 70 -0.61 -1.35 11.65
N GLU A 71 0.46 -0.79 11.10
CA GLU A 71 0.69 0.66 11.04
C GLU A 71 -0.40 1.35 10.21
N LEU A 72 -0.73 0.81 9.03
CA LEU A 72 -1.78 1.37 8.17
C LEU A 72 -3.16 1.38 8.85
N ILE A 73 -3.53 0.30 9.53
CA ILE A 73 -4.79 0.22 10.29
C ILE A 73 -4.79 1.23 11.45
N SER A 74 -3.66 1.36 12.16
CA SER A 74 -3.51 2.30 13.26
C SER A 74 -3.66 3.75 12.80
N LEU A 75 -3.04 4.12 11.68
CA LEU A 75 -3.21 5.42 11.02
C LEU A 75 -4.67 5.66 10.60
N GLY A 76 -5.32 4.65 10.00
CA GLY A 76 -6.72 4.73 9.63
C GLY A 76 -7.64 5.00 10.82
N LEU A 77 -7.38 4.35 11.97
CA LEU A 77 -8.10 4.59 13.21
C LEU A 77 -7.87 6.00 13.76
N GLU A 78 -6.63 6.47 13.79
CA GLU A 78 -6.27 7.81 14.24
C GLU A 78 -7.04 8.87 13.46
N HIS A 79 -7.02 8.78 12.12
CA HIS A 79 -7.75 9.71 11.26
C HIS A 79 -9.27 9.58 11.36
N SER A 80 -9.79 8.38 11.62
CA SER A 80 -11.24 8.16 11.82
C SER A 80 -11.75 8.76 13.14
N LEU A 81 -10.88 8.86 14.15
CA LEU A 81 -11.20 9.41 15.46
C LEU A 81 -10.79 10.88 15.62
N ALA A 82 -10.04 11.43 14.66
CA ALA A 82 -9.71 12.84 14.64
C ALA A 82 -11.00 13.67 14.59
N LEU A 83 -11.13 14.64 15.51
CA LEU A 83 -12.22 15.61 15.49
C LEU A 83 -12.18 16.34 14.14
N SER A 84 -13.27 16.25 13.38
CA SER A 84 -13.44 17.01 12.14
C SER A 84 -13.19 18.48 12.44
N SER A 85 -12.09 19.01 11.91
CA SER A 85 -11.73 20.43 12.00
C SER A 85 -12.59 21.28 11.08
#